data_AF-A0A2P2I9N0-F1
#
_entry.id   AF-A0A2P2I9N0-F1
#
_cell.length_a   1.000
_cell.length_b   1.000
_cell.length_c   1.000
_cell.angle_alpha   90.00
_cell.angle_beta   90.00
_cell.angle_gamma   90.00
#
_symmetry.space_group_name_H-M   'P 1'
#
loop_
_entity.id
_entity.type
_entity.pdbx_description
1 polymer ?
#
loop_
_entity_poly.entity_id
_entity_poly.type
_entity_poly.pdbx_seq_one_letter_code
_entity_poly.pdbx_strand_id
1 'polypeptide(L)'
;DWGNRKLGLDLVPRVDGAMVDVDTVGAVELYQVHVQSTESSRSHSVSGTRLASRRSSSRSITASRPRALTHHLFFCMRDISYHVGEDSELFFSLYDATRGRFISERFLVRLPKEGFANYIDRVNSNCTIFTDLGARDLSNDVQMVCQVVRVGRMLMSESGKKISSQQYRRPYAVAVVKLDMEALKDGESEVELTSKLYTTDEKDMWQ
;
A
#
# COMPACT_ATOMS: atom_id res chain seq x y z
N ASP A 1 19.78 -9.12 -3.66
CA ASP A 1 18.77 -10.12 -4.09
C ASP A 1 18.10 -10.89 -2.96
N TRP A 2 17.80 -10.24 -1.82
CA TRP A 2 17.11 -10.89 -0.70
C TRP A 2 15.65 -11.25 -1.03
N GLY A 3 14.96 -10.36 -1.75
CA GLY A 3 13.58 -10.58 -2.21
C GLY A 3 13.44 -11.78 -3.13
N ASN A 4 14.30 -11.90 -4.15
CA ASN A 4 14.28 -13.03 -5.09
C ASN A 4 14.41 -14.38 -4.37
N ARG A 5 15.34 -14.50 -3.41
CA ARG A 5 15.49 -15.72 -2.61
C ARG A 5 14.23 -16.06 -1.81
N LYS A 6 13.56 -15.05 -1.23
CA LYS A 6 12.33 -15.26 -0.46
C LYS A 6 11.15 -15.69 -1.32
N LEU A 7 11.15 -15.30 -2.58
CA LEU A 7 10.14 -15.64 -3.57
C LEU A 7 10.49 -16.90 -4.40
N GLY A 8 11.63 -17.55 -4.14
CA GLY A 8 12.09 -18.72 -4.90
C GLY A 8 12.50 -18.39 -6.34
N LEU A 9 12.86 -17.14 -6.63
CA LEU A 9 13.28 -16.66 -7.95
C LEU A 9 14.81 -16.73 -8.09
N ASP A 10 15.26 -16.79 -9.34
CA ASP A 10 16.67 -16.88 -9.69
C ASP A 10 17.49 -15.67 -9.21
N LEU A 11 18.76 -15.95 -8.89
CA LEU A 11 19.73 -14.93 -8.53
C LEU A 11 20.23 -14.23 -9.79
N VAL A 12 20.22 -12.90 -9.77
CA VAL A 12 20.77 -12.07 -10.83
C VAL A 12 22.18 -11.59 -10.42
N PRO A 13 23.25 -11.92 -11.16
CA PRO A 13 24.59 -11.41 -10.91
C PRO A 13 24.65 -9.88 -11.05
N ARG A 14 25.29 -9.20 -10.09
CA ARG A 14 25.40 -7.73 -10.07
C ARG A 14 26.82 -7.29 -9.73
N VAL A 15 27.24 -6.19 -10.35
CA VAL A 15 28.45 -5.43 -9.99
C VAL A 15 28.01 -4.00 -9.68
N ASP A 16 28.39 -3.48 -8.51
CA ASP A 16 28.01 -2.14 -8.03
C ASP A 16 26.51 -1.84 -8.05
N GLY A 17 25.68 -2.88 -7.90
CA GLY A 17 24.21 -2.78 -7.89
C GLY A 17 23.55 -2.85 -9.28
N ALA A 18 24.31 -2.71 -10.36
CA ALA A 18 23.84 -2.89 -11.72
C ALA A 18 23.83 -4.37 -12.13
N MET A 19 22.89 -4.76 -12.99
CA MET A 19 22.87 -6.10 -13.60
C MET A 19 24.07 -6.24 -14.54
N VAL A 20 24.75 -7.38 -14.48
CA VAL A 20 25.87 -7.65 -15.38
C VAL A 20 25.35 -8.01 -16.78
N ASP A 21 25.96 -7.40 -17.79
CA ASP A 21 25.70 -7.73 -19.19
C ASP A 21 26.59 -8.91 -19.63
N VAL A 22 25.94 -9.99 -20.08
CA VAL A 22 26.56 -11.27 -20.43
C VAL A 22 27.44 -11.16 -21.68
N ASP A 23 27.16 -10.20 -22.56
CA ASP A 23 27.92 -9.99 -23.80
C ASP A 23 29.24 -9.23 -23.56
N THR A 24 29.39 -8.63 -22.37
CA THR A 24 30.55 -7.81 -22.01
C THR A 24 31.52 -8.51 -21.06
N VAL A 25 31.12 -9.63 -20.45
CA VAL A 25 31.87 -10.31 -19.39
C VAL A 25 32.15 -11.75 -19.78
N GLY A 26 33.40 -12.21 -19.55
CA GLY A 26 33.79 -13.58 -19.84
C GLY A 26 33.08 -14.60 -18.95
N ALA A 27 32.89 -15.84 -19.44
CA ALA A 27 32.17 -16.88 -18.69
C ALA A 27 32.74 -17.17 -17.29
N VAL A 28 34.06 -17.10 -17.12
CA VAL A 28 34.75 -17.31 -15.84
C VAL A 28 34.47 -16.14 -14.88
N GLU A 29 34.49 -14.92 -15.39
CA GLU A 29 34.25 -13.71 -14.61
C GLU A 29 32.76 -13.62 -14.20
N LEU A 30 31.83 -13.96 -15.09
CA LEU A 30 30.41 -14.12 -14.77
C LEU A 30 30.17 -15.12 -13.64
N TYR A 31 30.87 -16.26 -13.66
CA TYR A 31 30.80 -17.25 -12.58
C TYR A 31 31.30 -16.69 -11.25
N GLN A 32 32.41 -15.95 -11.25
CA GLN A 32 32.93 -15.31 -10.05
C GLN A 32 31.95 -14.28 -9.49
N VAL A 33 31.37 -13.43 -10.34
CA VAL A 33 30.34 -12.46 -9.92
C VAL A 33 29.11 -13.17 -9.38
N HIS A 34 28.70 -14.29 -9.99
CA HIS A 34 27.60 -15.10 -9.48
C HIS A 34 27.91 -15.63 -8.07
N VAL A 35 29.06 -16.27 -7.86
CA VAL A 35 29.48 -16.78 -6.55
C VAL A 35 29.52 -15.63 -5.52
N GLN A 36 30.13 -14.50 -5.87
CA GLN A 36 30.19 -13.32 -4.99
C GLN A 36 28.80 -12.77 -4.66
N SER A 37 27.88 -12.75 -5.64
CA SER A 37 26.49 -12.33 -5.45
C SER A 37 25.72 -13.31 -4.55
N THR A 38 25.98 -14.62 -4.67
CA THR A 38 25.39 -15.63 -3.77
C THR A 38 25.85 -15.44 -2.33
N GLU A 39 27.15 -15.20 -2.12
CA GLU A 39 27.77 -15.00 -0.81
C GLU A 39 27.34 -13.67 -0.17
N SER A 40 27.28 -12.59 -0.95
CA SER A 40 26.79 -11.28 -0.51
C SER A 40 25.33 -11.35 -0.06
N SER A 41 24.52 -12.11 -0.80
CA SER A 41 23.13 -12.41 -0.42
C SER A 41 23.03 -13.27 0.83
N ARG A 42 24.04 -14.11 1.14
CA ARG A 42 24.13 -14.87 2.39
C ARG A 42 24.62 -13.98 3.54
N SER A 43 25.55 -13.06 3.32
CA SER A 43 26.10 -12.19 4.38
C SER A 43 25.11 -11.16 4.91
N HIS A 44 24.15 -10.72 4.10
CA HIS A 44 23.01 -9.91 4.56
C HIS A 44 22.06 -10.67 5.51
N SER A 45 22.23 -11.98 5.69
CA SER A 45 21.51 -12.73 6.74
C SER A 45 22.10 -12.55 8.14
N VAL A 46 23.22 -11.81 8.31
CA VAL A 46 23.94 -11.75 9.59
C VAL A 46 24.27 -10.36 10.14
N SER A 47 23.77 -9.28 9.53
CA SER A 47 23.98 -7.91 10.05
C SER A 47 22.70 -7.15 10.44
N GLY A 48 21.58 -7.87 10.63
CA GLY A 48 20.38 -7.36 11.30
C GLY A 48 20.02 -8.10 12.60
N THR A 49 20.81 -9.10 13.01
CA THR A 49 20.43 -10.06 14.07
C THR A 49 21.56 -10.41 15.05
N ARG A 50 22.66 -9.66 15.09
CA ARG A 50 23.81 -9.94 15.98
C ARG A 50 23.84 -9.12 17.29
N LEU A 51 22.72 -9.06 18.01
CA LEU A 51 22.72 -8.72 19.44
C LEU A 51 22.14 -9.83 20.33
N ALA A 52 22.48 -11.08 20.05
CA ALA A 52 22.28 -12.18 21.01
C ALA A 52 23.48 -13.13 20.95
N SER A 53 24.50 -12.80 21.74
CA SER A 53 25.67 -13.63 21.99
C SER A 53 25.26 -14.94 22.66
N ARG A 54 25.83 -16.03 22.16
CA ARG A 54 25.92 -17.32 22.84
C ARG A 54 26.54 -17.15 24.23
N ARG A 55 25.83 -17.56 25.28
CA ARG A 55 26.43 -18.22 26.44
C ARG A 55 25.63 -19.48 26.72
N SER A 56 26.25 -20.61 26.41
CA SER A 56 25.85 -21.93 26.90
C SER A 56 26.08 -21.96 28.41
N SER A 57 25.06 -22.39 29.16
CA SER A 57 25.12 -23.47 30.17
C SER A 57 24.15 -23.19 31.32
N SER A 58 23.25 -24.15 31.57
CA SER A 58 22.48 -24.34 32.81
C SER A 58 21.40 -23.29 33.15
N ARG A 59 20.14 -23.58 32.76
CA ARG A 59 18.90 -23.51 33.59
C ARG A 59 17.64 -23.27 32.74
N SER A 60 16.64 -24.13 32.97
CA SER A 60 15.17 -23.96 32.87
C SER A 60 14.54 -22.93 31.92
N ILE A 61 13.65 -23.43 31.05
CA ILE A 61 12.32 -22.87 30.67
C ILE A 61 12.26 -21.37 30.33
N THR A 62 11.92 -21.01 29.08
CA THR A 62 10.81 -20.09 28.71
C THR A 62 10.93 -19.50 27.28
N ALA A 63 9.77 -19.40 26.64
CA ALA A 63 9.40 -18.51 25.54
C ALA A 63 10.05 -18.74 24.16
N SER A 64 9.26 -19.40 23.29
CA SER A 64 9.21 -19.11 21.87
C SER A 64 9.35 -17.60 21.64
N ARG A 65 10.35 -17.18 20.84
CA ARG A 65 10.35 -15.84 20.25
C ARG A 65 8.99 -15.65 19.57
N PRO A 66 8.13 -14.70 19.99
CA PRO A 66 6.84 -14.55 19.35
C PRO A 66 7.10 -14.16 17.90
N ARG A 67 6.67 -15.00 16.96
CA ARG A 67 6.51 -14.56 15.57
C ARG A 67 5.61 -13.33 15.65
N ALA A 68 6.08 -12.20 15.13
CA ALA A 68 5.23 -11.04 14.99
C ALA A 68 4.01 -11.48 14.17
N LEU A 69 2.84 -11.52 14.79
CA LEU A 69 1.60 -11.85 14.11
C LEU A 69 1.29 -10.70 13.14
N THR A 70 1.32 -11.01 11.85
CA THR A 70 0.88 -10.12 10.78
C THR A 70 -0.59 -10.37 10.53
N HIS A 71 -1.38 -9.31 10.62
CA HIS A 71 -2.80 -9.34 10.35
C HIS A 71 -3.08 -8.78 8.96
N HIS A 72 -4.23 -9.15 8.42
CA HIS A 72 -4.69 -8.72 7.11
C HIS A 72 -6.07 -8.11 7.27
N LEU A 73 -6.29 -6.95 6.66
CA LEU A 73 -7.59 -6.30 6.61
C LEU A 73 -8.09 -6.31 5.18
N PHE A 74 -9.18 -7.03 4.93
CA PHE A 74 -9.89 -6.99 3.66
C PHE A 74 -10.81 -5.77 3.62
N PHE A 75 -10.80 -5.05 2.51
CA PHE A 75 -11.62 -3.87 2.28
C PHE A 75 -12.25 -3.93 0.90
N CYS A 76 -13.53 -3.57 0.81
CA CYS A 76 -14.25 -3.40 -0.45
C CYS A 76 -15.06 -2.11 -0.42
N MET A 77 -14.93 -1.29 -1.46
CA MET A 77 -15.81 -0.14 -1.64
C MET A 77 -17.15 -0.62 -2.23
N ARG A 78 -18.23 -0.52 -1.45
CA ARG A 78 -19.58 -0.96 -1.86
C ARG A 78 -20.25 -0.01 -2.84
N ASP A 79 -20.26 1.28 -2.54
CA ASP A 79 -20.89 2.32 -3.36
C ASP A 79 -20.32 3.70 -3.01
N ILE A 80 -20.55 4.67 -3.88
CA ILE A 80 -20.30 6.08 -3.68
C ILE A 80 -21.48 6.87 -4.27
N SER A 81 -22.29 7.43 -3.39
CA SER A 81 -23.48 8.22 -3.77
C SER A 81 -23.15 9.62 -4.31
N TYR A 82 -21.88 9.93 -4.53
CA TYR A 82 -21.42 11.26 -4.90
C TYR A 82 -20.97 11.34 -6.37
N HIS A 83 -21.62 12.21 -7.15
CA HIS A 83 -21.33 12.39 -8.57
C HIS A 83 -20.50 13.66 -8.82
N VAL A 84 -19.23 13.47 -9.17
CA VAL A 84 -18.28 14.57 -9.42
C VAL A 84 -18.48 15.21 -10.80
N GLY A 85 -19.12 14.51 -11.75
CA GLY A 85 -19.27 14.98 -13.14
C GLY A 85 -18.01 14.89 -14.01
N GLU A 86 -16.91 14.39 -13.44
CA GLU A 86 -15.64 14.12 -14.09
C GLU A 86 -15.13 12.74 -13.64
N ASP A 87 -14.12 12.21 -14.34
CA ASP A 87 -13.40 11.03 -13.87
C ASP A 87 -12.77 11.32 -12.51
N SER A 88 -12.77 10.34 -11.60
CA SER A 88 -12.33 10.51 -10.22
C SER A 88 -11.44 9.36 -9.77
N GLU A 89 -10.43 9.66 -8.97
CA GLU A 89 -9.54 8.71 -8.35
C GLU A 89 -9.75 8.73 -6.83
N LEU A 90 -10.11 7.58 -6.26
CA LEU A 90 -10.30 7.39 -4.83
C LEU A 90 -9.13 6.62 -4.25
N PHE A 91 -8.46 7.20 -3.26
CA PHE A 91 -7.34 6.59 -2.58
C PHE A 91 -7.72 6.22 -1.16
N PHE A 92 -7.68 4.93 -0.83
CA PHE A 92 -7.93 4.39 0.50
C PHE A 92 -6.64 4.01 1.20
N SER A 93 -6.50 4.36 2.47
CA SER A 93 -5.34 3.99 3.29
C SER A 93 -5.68 4.00 4.77
N LEU A 94 -4.96 3.18 5.54
CA LEU A 94 -5.08 3.11 6.99
C LEU A 94 -4.17 4.14 7.65
N TYR A 95 -4.74 4.88 8.60
CA TYR A 95 -4.09 5.94 9.35
C TYR A 95 -4.15 5.62 10.85
N ASP A 96 -3.00 5.64 11.50
CA ASP A 96 -2.90 5.56 12.96
C ASP A 96 -3.01 6.98 13.52
N ALA A 97 -4.19 7.32 14.08
CA ALA A 97 -4.45 8.64 14.65
C ALA A 97 -3.67 8.89 15.94
N THR A 98 -3.21 7.83 16.62
CA THR A 98 -2.37 7.95 17.82
C THR A 98 -0.94 8.34 17.47
N ARG A 99 -0.38 7.78 16.39
CA ARG A 99 0.98 8.07 15.91
C ARG A 99 1.04 9.20 14.87
N GLY A 100 -0.10 9.62 14.34
CA GLY A 100 -0.18 10.68 13.33
C GLY A 100 0.42 10.28 11.98
N ARG A 101 0.30 9.02 11.56
CA ARG A 101 0.92 8.53 10.31
C ARG A 101 0.10 7.44 9.63
N PHE A 102 0.27 7.34 8.31
CA PHE A 102 -0.23 6.20 7.54
C PHE A 102 0.55 4.93 7.89
N ILE A 103 -0.18 3.83 8.01
CA ILE A 103 0.35 2.49 8.33
C ILE A 103 0.17 1.49 7.19
N SER A 104 -0.56 1.85 6.13
CA SER A 104 -0.71 1.04 4.93
C SER A 104 -0.29 1.80 3.67
N GLU A 105 -0.17 1.05 2.58
CA GLU A 105 -0.16 1.60 1.23
C GLU A 105 -1.51 2.21 0.82
N ARG A 106 -1.52 2.90 -0.32
CA ARG A 106 -2.71 3.51 -0.90
C ARG A 106 -3.35 2.57 -1.92
N PHE A 107 -4.59 2.19 -1.69
CA PHE A 107 -5.42 1.48 -2.66
C PHE A 107 -6.19 2.46 -3.53
N LEU A 108 -6.11 2.30 -4.86
CA LEU A 108 -6.74 3.18 -5.84
C LEU A 108 -7.98 2.52 -6.44
N VAL A 109 -9.11 3.23 -6.38
CA VAL A 109 -10.33 2.94 -7.15
C VAL A 109 -10.54 4.07 -8.16
N ARG A 110 -10.73 3.73 -9.43
CA ARG A 110 -10.98 4.71 -10.50
C ARG A 110 -12.45 4.73 -10.87
N LEU A 111 -13.08 5.88 -10.74
CA LEU A 111 -14.47 6.08 -11.09
C LEU A 111 -14.55 6.87 -12.40
N PRO A 112 -15.14 6.31 -13.46
CA PRO A 112 -15.42 7.10 -14.66
C PRO A 112 -16.52 8.12 -14.38
N LYS A 113 -16.58 9.18 -15.18
CA LYS A 113 -17.65 10.19 -15.10
C LYS A 113 -19.06 9.60 -15.25
N GLU A 114 -19.20 8.46 -15.94
CA GLU A 114 -20.48 7.72 -16.08
C GLU A 114 -20.93 7.03 -14.79
N GLY A 115 -20.18 7.17 -13.70
CA GLY A 115 -20.57 6.74 -12.36
C GLY A 115 -20.15 5.31 -12.00
N PHE A 116 -20.39 4.96 -10.73
CA PHE A 116 -19.94 3.72 -10.12
C PHE A 116 -20.63 2.46 -10.67
N ALA A 117 -21.89 2.56 -11.11
CA ALA A 117 -22.66 1.42 -11.65
C ALA A 117 -21.98 0.77 -12.88
N ASN A 118 -21.28 1.55 -13.71
CA ASN A 118 -20.55 1.04 -14.88
C ASN A 118 -19.16 0.47 -14.54
N TYR A 119 -18.70 0.62 -13.30
CA TYR A 119 -17.41 0.11 -12.81
C TYR A 119 -17.51 -1.34 -12.29
N ILE A 120 -18.65 -1.69 -11.66
CA ILE A 120 -18.86 -2.97 -10.96
C ILE A 120 -18.78 -4.19 -11.90
N ASP A 121 -19.12 -4.03 -13.19
CA ASP A 121 -18.99 -5.13 -14.18
C ASP A 121 -17.54 -5.60 -14.39
N ARG A 122 -16.54 -4.83 -13.94
CA ARG A 122 -15.14 -5.26 -13.88
C ARG A 122 -14.84 -5.87 -12.52
N VAL A 123 -15.23 -7.13 -12.38
CA VAL A 123 -15.02 -8.02 -11.22
C VAL A 123 -13.71 -7.72 -10.46
N ASN A 124 -13.82 -7.40 -9.17
CA ASN A 124 -12.75 -7.22 -8.16
C ASN A 124 -11.90 -5.93 -8.21
N SER A 125 -12.26 -4.93 -9.01
CA SER A 125 -11.47 -3.68 -9.09
C SER A 125 -11.71 -2.68 -7.93
N ASN A 126 -12.61 -3.00 -7.00
CA ASN A 126 -13.01 -2.16 -5.85
C ASN A 126 -12.62 -2.74 -4.47
N CYS A 127 -11.89 -3.87 -4.44
CA CYS A 127 -11.47 -4.53 -3.20
C CYS A 127 -9.95 -4.65 -3.09
N THR A 128 -9.43 -4.68 -1.87
CA THR A 128 -8.01 -4.88 -1.57
C THR A 128 -7.80 -5.59 -0.24
N ILE A 129 -6.60 -6.12 -0.02
CA ILE A 129 -6.15 -6.65 1.27
C ILE A 129 -4.98 -5.81 1.73
N PHE A 130 -5.15 -5.09 2.85
CA PHE A 130 -4.04 -4.44 3.53
C PHE A 130 -3.28 -5.49 4.35
N THR A 131 -2.01 -5.69 4.01
CA THR A 131 -1.13 -6.69 4.65
C THR A 131 -0.15 -6.01 5.62
N ASP A 132 0.70 -6.82 6.27
CA ASP A 132 1.77 -6.35 7.17
C ASP A 132 1.31 -5.53 8.40
N LEU A 133 0.07 -5.73 8.86
CA LEU A 133 -0.45 -5.05 10.04
C LEU A 133 -0.03 -5.76 11.33
N GLY A 134 0.76 -5.10 12.17
CA GLY A 134 1.16 -5.65 13.47
C GLY A 134 0.04 -5.56 14.51
N ALA A 135 0.07 -6.43 15.52
CA ALA A 135 -0.88 -6.36 16.64
C ALA A 135 -0.92 -4.98 17.32
N ARG A 136 0.23 -4.29 17.40
CA ARG A 136 0.34 -2.93 17.93
C ARG A 136 -0.30 -1.88 17.02
N ASP A 137 -0.41 -2.14 15.74
CA ASP A 137 -1.06 -1.21 14.81
C ASP A 137 -2.58 -1.37 14.92
N LEU A 138 -3.08 -2.59 15.12
CA LEU A 138 -4.51 -2.86 15.37
C LEU A 138 -5.01 -2.41 16.74
N SER A 139 -4.13 -2.22 17.73
CA SER A 139 -4.51 -1.79 19.08
C SER A 139 -4.70 -0.28 19.24
N ASN A 140 -4.35 0.52 18.22
CA ASN A 140 -4.43 1.98 18.27
C ASN A 140 -5.74 2.47 17.63
N ASP A 141 -5.96 3.79 17.65
CA ASP A 141 -7.06 4.42 16.92
C ASP A 141 -6.77 4.40 15.41
N VAL A 142 -7.17 3.31 14.75
CA VAL A 142 -7.02 3.11 13.31
C VAL A 142 -8.22 3.69 12.57
N GLN A 143 -7.92 4.49 11.55
CA GLN A 143 -8.93 5.12 10.70
C GLN A 143 -8.66 4.78 9.24
N MET A 144 -9.71 4.49 8.48
CA MET A 144 -9.67 4.45 7.03
C MET A 144 -9.83 5.87 6.50
N VAL A 145 -8.85 6.34 5.74
CA VAL A 145 -8.89 7.64 5.06
C VAL A 145 -9.12 7.40 3.57
N CYS A 146 -10.13 8.04 3.02
CA CYS A 146 -10.41 8.10 1.59
C CYS A 146 -10.11 9.52 1.09
N GLN A 147 -9.21 9.64 0.12
CA GLN A 147 -8.93 10.89 -0.58
C GLN A 147 -9.49 10.82 -2.00
N VAL A 148 -10.32 11.79 -2.36
CA VAL A 148 -10.92 11.91 -3.69
C VAL A 148 -10.19 12.98 -4.49
N VAL A 149 -9.73 12.58 -5.66
CA VAL A 149 -9.07 13.46 -6.64
C VAL A 149 -9.90 13.47 -7.91
N ARG A 150 -10.40 14.64 -8.30
CA ARG A 150 -11.07 14.82 -9.59
C ARG A 150 -10.03 14.94 -10.71
N VAL A 151 -10.29 14.28 -11.83
CA VAL A 151 -9.43 14.25 -13.02
C VAL A 151 -10.20 14.82 -14.19
N GLY A 152 -9.87 16.05 -14.58
CA GLY A 152 -10.65 16.75 -15.60
C GLY A 152 -10.10 18.13 -15.90
N ARG A 153 -10.98 19.06 -16.29
CA ARG A 153 -10.54 20.40 -16.73
C ARG A 153 -10.30 21.30 -15.54
N MET A 154 -9.25 22.13 -15.59
CA MET A 154 -8.93 23.06 -14.49
C MET A 154 -10.10 23.98 -14.11
N LEU A 155 -10.91 24.41 -15.09
CA LEU A 155 -12.11 25.23 -14.87
C LEU A 155 -13.35 24.47 -15.37
N MET A 156 -14.42 24.46 -14.58
CA MET A 156 -15.74 24.07 -15.05
C MET A 156 -16.30 25.20 -15.92
N SER A 157 -15.94 25.26 -17.20
CA SER A 157 -16.57 26.21 -18.14
C SER A 157 -17.78 25.55 -18.80
N GLU A 158 -18.98 26.11 -18.65
CA GLU A 158 -20.13 25.78 -19.51
C GLU A 158 -19.93 26.28 -20.96
N SER A 159 -18.98 27.18 -21.18
CA SER A 159 -18.79 27.88 -22.45
C SER A 159 -17.32 27.84 -22.89
N GLY A 160 -16.98 26.88 -23.75
CA GLY A 160 -15.61 26.79 -24.30
C GLY A 160 -15.48 25.81 -25.45
N LYS A 161 -15.63 26.31 -26.69
CA LYS A 161 -15.41 25.59 -27.95
C LYS A 161 -13.93 25.20 -28.21
N LYS A 162 -13.08 25.21 -27.19
CA LYS A 162 -11.68 24.77 -27.29
C LYS A 162 -11.52 23.48 -26.49
N ILE A 163 -11.32 22.38 -27.20
CA ILE A 163 -10.99 21.08 -26.63
C ILE A 163 -9.55 21.18 -26.09
N SER A 164 -9.38 21.61 -24.84
CA SER A 164 -8.10 21.40 -24.16
C SER A 164 -8.01 19.91 -23.81
N SER A 165 -7.07 19.19 -24.41
CA SER A 165 -6.80 17.78 -24.12
C SER A 165 -6.09 17.55 -22.78
N GLN A 166 -5.68 18.63 -22.10
CA GLN A 166 -5.02 18.55 -20.80
C GLN A 166 -6.02 18.20 -19.69
N GLN A 167 -5.77 17.09 -19.01
CA GLN A 167 -6.45 16.68 -17.79
C GLN A 167 -5.60 17.04 -16.57
N TYR A 168 -6.24 17.61 -15.55
CA TYR A 168 -5.62 18.00 -14.29
C TYR A 168 -6.16 17.15 -13.16
N ARG A 169 -5.26 16.69 -12.28
CA ARG A 169 -5.59 16.00 -11.04
C ARG A 169 -5.69 17.04 -9.92
N ARG A 170 -6.87 17.19 -9.32
CA ARG A 170 -7.14 18.19 -8.29
C ARG A 170 -7.76 17.52 -7.06
N PRO A 171 -7.31 17.83 -5.84
CA PRO A 171 -8.01 17.41 -4.63
C PRO A 171 -9.46 17.87 -4.69
N TYR A 172 -10.36 17.01 -4.21
CA TYR A 172 -11.78 17.28 -4.29
C TYR A 172 -12.49 17.06 -2.96
N ALA A 173 -12.26 15.90 -2.33
CA ALA A 173 -12.88 15.58 -1.06
C ALA A 173 -12.03 14.61 -0.24
N VAL A 174 -12.33 14.53 1.05
CA VAL A 174 -11.76 13.53 1.96
C VAL A 174 -12.87 12.93 2.81
N ALA A 175 -12.77 11.64 3.11
CA ALA A 175 -13.59 10.99 4.13
C ALA A 175 -12.67 10.26 5.12
N VAL A 176 -13.10 10.20 6.38
CA VAL A 176 -12.41 9.48 7.44
C VAL A 176 -13.42 8.59 8.14
N VAL A 177 -13.04 7.33 8.38
CA VAL A 177 -13.87 6.34 9.07
C VAL A 177 -13.04 5.70 10.16
N LYS A 178 -13.52 5.77 11.39
CA LYS A 178 -12.90 5.04 12.49
C LYS A 178 -13.23 3.56 12.35
N LEU A 179 -12.21 2.72 12.45
CA LEU A 179 -12.35 1.27 12.41
C LEU A 179 -12.40 0.74 13.84
N ASP A 180 -13.48 0.04 14.16
CA ASP A 180 -13.54 -0.73 15.40
C ASP A 180 -12.84 -2.07 15.20
N MET A 181 -11.56 -2.12 15.57
CA MET A 181 -10.71 -3.29 15.35
C MET A 181 -11.11 -4.49 16.20
N GLU A 182 -11.82 -4.30 17.31
CA GLU A 182 -12.32 -5.41 18.12
C GLU A 182 -13.53 -6.06 17.44
N ALA A 183 -14.47 -5.26 16.94
CA ALA A 183 -15.61 -5.75 16.16
C ALA A 183 -15.16 -6.48 14.87
N LEU A 184 -14.04 -6.07 14.27
CA LEU A 184 -13.48 -6.70 13.06
C LEU A 184 -12.69 -7.98 13.33
N LYS A 185 -12.20 -8.22 14.55
CA LYS A 185 -11.43 -9.44 14.90
C LYS A 185 -12.33 -10.64 15.15
N ASP A 186 -13.50 -10.41 15.73
CA ASP A 186 -14.41 -11.48 16.19
C ASP A 186 -15.39 -11.95 15.10
N GLY A 187 -15.40 -11.31 13.93
CA GLY A 187 -16.43 -11.52 12.91
C GLY A 187 -16.09 -12.59 11.87
N GLU A 188 -16.90 -13.64 11.77
CA GLU A 188 -17.12 -14.37 10.51
C GLU A 188 -17.89 -13.52 9.47
N SER A 189 -18.29 -12.29 9.83
CA SER A 189 -19.20 -11.41 9.08
C SER A 189 -18.53 -10.14 8.58
N GLU A 190 -18.88 -9.71 7.36
CA GLU A 190 -18.51 -8.41 6.81
C GLU A 190 -19.12 -7.25 7.60
N VAL A 191 -18.30 -6.26 7.97
CA VAL A 191 -18.76 -5.01 8.59
C VAL A 191 -18.91 -3.93 7.51
N GLU A 192 -20.11 -3.37 7.38
CA GLU A 192 -20.39 -2.29 6.46
C GLU A 192 -20.36 -0.94 7.18
N LEU A 193 -19.58 0.01 6.63
CA LEU A 193 -19.38 1.34 7.21
C LEU A 193 -19.69 2.41 6.18
N THR A 194 -20.44 3.43 6.59
CA THR A 194 -20.82 4.58 5.75
C THR A 194 -20.19 5.85 6.29
N SER A 195 -19.64 6.68 5.41
CA SER A 195 -19.03 7.95 5.77
C SER A 195 -19.39 9.08 4.83
N LYS A 196 -19.31 10.30 5.35
CA LYS A 196 -19.54 11.51 4.57
C LYS A 196 -18.23 11.97 3.93
N LEU A 197 -18.31 12.38 2.67
CA LEU A 197 -17.24 13.07 1.98
C LEU A 197 -17.28 14.56 2.36
N TYR A 198 -16.15 15.06 2.85
CA TYR A 198 -15.91 16.47 3.11
C TYR A 198 -15.21 17.05 1.89
N THR A 199 -15.94 17.86 1.13
CA THR A 199 -15.41 18.52 -0.07
C THR A 199 -14.53 19.71 0.32
N THR A 200 -13.46 19.93 -0.43
CA THR A 200 -12.69 21.18 -0.34
C THR A 200 -13.42 22.24 -1.16
N ASP A 201 -13.85 23.35 -0.53
CA ASP A 201 -14.37 24.48 -1.30
C ASP A 201 -13.17 25.14 -2.03
N GLU A 202 -13.38 25.63 -3.25
CA GLU A 202 -12.33 26.35 -3.99
C GLU A 202 -11.88 27.61 -3.25
N LYS A 203 -12.69 28.07 -2.28
CA LYS A 203 -12.39 29.19 -1.41
C LYS A 203 -11.31 28.92 -0.35
N ASP A 204 -11.13 27.66 0.03
CA ASP A 204 -10.19 27.29 1.10
C ASP A 204 -8.75 27.11 0.58
N MET A 205 -8.55 27.22 -0.75
CA MET A 205 -7.25 26.99 -1.40
C MET A 205 -6.31 28.21 -1.38
N TRP A 206 -6.74 29.37 -0.87
CA TRP A 206 -5.99 30.64 -0.89
C TRP A 206 -5.81 31.30 0.48
N GLN A 207 -5.66 30.51 1.54
CA GLN A 207 -5.23 31.01 2.86
C GLN A 207 -3.77 30.62 3.18
#